data_AF-A0A3B0RTU6-F1
#
_entry.id   AF-A0A3B0RTU6-F1
#
_cell.length_a   1.000
_cell.length_b   1.000
_cell.length_c   1.000
_cell.angle_alpha   90.00
_cell.angle_beta   90.00
_cell.angle_gamma   90.00
#
_symmetry.space_group_name_H-M   'P 1'
#
loop_
_entity.id
_entity.type
_entity.pdbx_description
1 polymer ?
#
loop_
_entity_poly.entity_id
_entity_poly.type
_entity_poly.pdbx_seq_one_letter_code
_entity_poly.pdbx_strand_id
1 'polypeptide(L)'
;MRSLPRNIRRTAEDVNRQQPALRAYYLPMIRPYRPLLYALAALGGFAVLFIGAGLAGWWTPAANEQAIGEISRWCERVAGGILREPSNTLGNLGFIVVGLSMFAVLARDTALGRDQNNRFIGNQRTALLYASAVVFLGPGSMVMHGSHTFFGAWLDNLSMIAYILIPWLFNLGILGRWRDRRFFGVYGSILAAYAVGYWTLGSDLGIGLDLFGLSIALWVISEVLYRFWSPTMRWASGLVGFVVAIVFGITPTVIVNEFSQYWWVVLFWVPSMFATHPPVTRRRYTPWYWAGFGFFLVAYAIWTTGVPESARCNPDSIFQAHAGWHLLTALATWAFFKFLRTEHRTGAAANEPKTT
;
A
#
# COMPACT_ATOMS: atom_id res chain seq x y z
N MET A 1 -74.80 21.43 16.27
CA MET A 1 -74.25 20.35 15.42
C MET A 1 -72.77 20.16 15.71
N ARG A 2 -72.42 18.94 16.17
CA ARG A 2 -71.13 18.22 16.15
C ARG A 2 -69.88 18.87 16.78
N SER A 3 -69.55 18.33 17.95
CA SER A 3 -68.24 18.30 18.60
C SER A 3 -67.13 17.74 17.69
N LEU A 4 -65.99 18.44 17.62
CA LEU A 4 -64.72 17.91 17.11
C LEU A 4 -64.09 16.96 18.15
N PRO A 5 -63.63 15.76 17.79
CA PRO A 5 -62.92 14.89 18.73
C PRO A 5 -61.47 15.33 18.94
N ARG A 6 -61.06 15.43 20.21
CA ARG A 6 -59.67 15.39 20.67
C ARG A 6 -59.12 13.97 20.48
N ASN A 7 -58.00 13.83 19.77
CA ASN A 7 -56.80 13.05 20.15
C ASN A 7 -56.07 12.53 18.91
N ILE A 8 -54.97 13.19 18.54
CA ILE A 8 -53.79 12.51 18.00
C ILE A 8 -52.57 13.17 18.63
N ARG A 9 -52.30 12.89 19.91
CA ARG A 9 -50.93 12.99 20.44
C ARG A 9 -50.21 11.71 20.01
N ARG A 10 -49.56 11.75 18.85
CA ARG A 10 -48.49 10.80 18.54
C ARG A 10 -47.39 11.05 19.57
N THR A 11 -47.16 10.09 20.46
CA THR A 11 -46.03 10.13 21.38
C THR A 11 -44.74 10.01 20.55
N ALA A 12 -43.67 10.67 21.01
CA ALA A 12 -42.35 10.58 20.37
C ALA A 12 -41.80 9.14 20.32
N GLU A 13 -42.34 8.23 21.14
CA GLU A 13 -42.03 6.79 21.14
C GLU A 13 -42.56 6.05 19.90
N ASP A 14 -43.73 6.42 19.37
CA ASP A 14 -44.30 5.77 18.17
C ASP A 14 -43.54 6.14 16.89
N VAL A 15 -42.99 7.36 16.84
CA VAL A 15 -42.11 7.80 15.74
C VAL A 15 -40.78 7.05 15.77
N ASN A 16 -40.29 6.70 16.96
CA ASN A 16 -39.00 6.02 17.13
C ASN A 16 -39.10 4.49 16.89
N ARG A 17 -40.27 3.87 17.13
CA ARG A 17 -40.51 2.45 16.81
C ARG A 17 -40.70 2.16 15.32
N GLN A 18 -41.14 3.13 14.52
CA GLN A 18 -41.33 2.96 13.07
C GLN A 18 -40.08 3.30 12.22
N GLN A 19 -39.07 3.93 12.81
CA GLN A 19 -37.81 4.27 12.12
C GLN A 19 -36.97 3.09 11.61
N PRO A 20 -36.89 1.92 12.28
CA PRO A 20 -36.13 0.78 11.76
C PRO A 20 -36.72 0.24 10.45
N ALA A 21 -38.05 0.18 10.35
CA ALA A 21 -38.76 -0.33 9.18
C ALA A 21 -38.69 0.64 7.99
N LEU A 22 -38.74 1.95 8.24
CA LEU A 22 -38.61 2.98 7.20
C LEU A 22 -37.17 3.15 6.68
N ARG A 23 -36.15 2.87 7.51
CA ARG A 23 -34.74 2.81 7.05
C ARG A 23 -34.51 1.69 6.03
N ALA A 24 -35.21 0.55 6.16
CA ALA A 24 -35.09 -0.55 5.20
C ALA A 24 -35.65 -0.20 3.81
N TYR A 25 -36.60 0.74 3.72
CA TYR A 25 -37.24 1.13 2.46
C TYR A 25 -36.47 2.18 1.64
N TYR A 26 -35.53 2.90 2.26
CA TYR A 26 -34.79 4.01 1.64
C TYR A 26 -33.26 3.89 1.72
N LEU A 27 -32.74 2.74 2.18
CA LEU A 27 -31.34 2.45 1.93
C LEU A 27 -31.19 2.22 0.42
N PRO A 28 -30.34 2.96 -0.30
CA PRO A 28 -29.85 2.44 -1.58
C PRO A 28 -29.40 1.00 -1.32
N MET A 29 -29.54 0.09 -2.29
CA MET A 29 -28.92 -1.23 -2.20
C MET A 29 -27.39 -1.04 -2.11
N ILE A 30 -26.89 -0.65 -0.94
CA ILE A 30 -25.48 -0.61 -0.61
C ILE A 30 -25.09 -2.06 -0.71
N ARG A 31 -24.23 -2.37 -1.67
CA ARG A 31 -23.66 -3.71 -1.84
C ARG A 31 -22.26 -3.67 -1.24
N PRO A 32 -22.14 -3.77 0.11
CA PRO A 32 -20.87 -3.58 0.81
C PRO A 32 -19.77 -4.51 0.31
N TYR A 33 -20.12 -5.70 -0.16
CA TYR A 33 -19.17 -6.72 -0.60
C TYR A 33 -18.82 -6.64 -2.10
N ARG A 34 -19.39 -5.71 -2.88
CA ARG A 34 -19.05 -5.57 -4.32
C ARG A 34 -17.55 -5.40 -4.58
N PRO A 35 -16.82 -4.52 -3.87
CA PRO A 35 -15.37 -4.39 -4.08
C PRO A 35 -14.60 -5.68 -3.80
N LEU A 36 -14.98 -6.42 -2.75
CA LEU A 36 -14.38 -7.73 -2.45
C LEU A 36 -14.64 -8.73 -3.58
N LEU A 37 -15.87 -8.76 -4.12
CA LEU A 37 -16.21 -9.63 -5.26
C LEU A 37 -15.40 -9.27 -6.52
N TYR A 38 -15.18 -7.98 -6.78
CA TYR A 38 -14.32 -7.56 -7.90
C TYR A 38 -12.86 -7.99 -7.71
N ALA A 39 -12.32 -7.88 -6.49
CA ALA A 39 -10.99 -8.38 -6.17
C ALA A 39 -10.88 -9.90 -6.37
N LEU A 40 -11.86 -10.67 -5.91
CA LEU A 40 -11.91 -12.12 -6.12
C LEU A 40 -12.03 -12.50 -7.60
N ALA A 41 -12.87 -11.80 -8.37
CA ALA A 41 -13.01 -12.03 -9.79
C ALA A 41 -11.70 -11.71 -10.55
N ALA A 42 -11.03 -10.61 -10.20
CA ALA A 42 -9.74 -10.25 -10.77
C ALA A 42 -8.66 -11.29 -10.45
N LEU A 43 -8.62 -11.81 -9.21
CA LEU A 43 -7.70 -12.89 -8.81
C LEU A 43 -8.00 -14.21 -9.53
N GLY A 44 -9.28 -14.54 -9.74
CA GLY A 44 -9.68 -15.71 -10.52
C GLY A 44 -9.21 -15.60 -11.98
N GLY A 45 -9.42 -14.44 -12.60
CA GLY A 45 -8.90 -14.15 -13.94
C GLY A 45 -7.37 -14.22 -14.01
N PHE A 46 -6.69 -13.63 -13.02
CA PHE A 46 -5.24 -13.72 -12.89
C PHE A 46 -4.76 -15.18 -12.79
N ALA A 47 -5.38 -16.00 -11.93
CA ALA A 47 -4.97 -17.40 -11.75
C ALA A 47 -5.08 -18.20 -13.05
N VAL A 48 -6.16 -18.01 -13.83
CA VAL A 48 -6.33 -18.66 -15.14
C VAL A 48 -5.23 -18.22 -16.11
N LEU A 49 -4.97 -16.91 -16.21
CA LEU A 49 -3.94 -16.37 -17.10
C LEU A 49 -2.53 -16.82 -16.70
N PHE A 50 -2.23 -16.79 -15.39
CA PHE A 50 -0.95 -17.17 -14.83
C PHE A 50 -0.64 -18.66 -15.08
N ILE A 51 -1.60 -19.55 -14.80
CA ILE A 51 -1.45 -20.98 -15.06
C ILE A 51 -1.34 -21.23 -16.57
N GLY A 52 -2.17 -20.59 -17.39
CA GLY A 52 -2.10 -20.71 -18.85
C GLY A 52 -0.74 -20.29 -19.43
N ALA A 53 -0.20 -19.16 -18.96
CA ALA A 53 1.11 -18.67 -19.39
C ALA A 53 2.26 -19.59 -18.94
N GLY A 54 2.21 -20.11 -17.71
CA GLY A 54 3.22 -21.04 -17.22
C GLY A 54 3.15 -22.41 -17.91
N LEU A 55 1.97 -22.91 -18.24
CA LEU A 55 1.80 -24.12 -19.07
C LEU A 55 2.31 -23.93 -20.50
N ALA A 56 2.22 -22.71 -21.03
CA ALA A 56 2.81 -22.34 -22.31
C ALA A 56 4.35 -22.15 -22.24
N GLY A 57 4.96 -22.30 -21.06
CA GLY A 57 6.41 -22.28 -20.86
C GLY A 57 7.00 -20.92 -20.45
N TRP A 58 6.15 -19.91 -20.19
CA TRP A 58 6.54 -18.50 -20.07
C TRP A 58 7.21 -17.91 -21.32
N TRP A 59 7.35 -16.58 -21.35
CA TRP A 59 8.09 -15.90 -22.41
C TRP A 59 9.60 -15.97 -22.18
N THR A 60 10.36 -15.35 -23.09
CA THR A 60 11.81 -15.22 -22.99
C THR A 60 12.22 -14.70 -21.61
N PRO A 61 13.09 -15.43 -20.88
CA PRO A 61 13.64 -14.95 -19.62
C PRO A 61 14.35 -13.61 -19.79
N ALA A 62 14.34 -12.77 -18.76
CA ALA A 62 15.12 -11.55 -18.79
C ALA A 62 16.62 -11.87 -18.73
N ALA A 63 17.44 -11.04 -19.39
CA ALA A 63 18.87 -11.31 -19.56
C ALA A 63 19.66 -11.39 -18.24
N ASN A 64 19.10 -10.85 -17.15
CA ASN A 64 19.68 -10.79 -15.82
C ASN A 64 19.09 -11.83 -14.84
N GLU A 65 18.25 -12.74 -15.31
CA GLU A 65 17.71 -13.84 -14.50
C GLU A 65 18.48 -15.14 -14.77
N GLN A 66 18.55 -15.99 -13.74
CA GLN A 66 19.31 -17.23 -13.78
C GLN A 66 18.60 -18.34 -14.59
N ALA A 67 19.39 -19.23 -15.18
CA ALA A 67 18.86 -20.32 -15.98
C ALA A 67 18.22 -21.42 -15.11
N ILE A 68 17.39 -22.26 -15.72
CA ILE A 68 16.79 -23.43 -15.04
C ILE A 68 17.92 -24.33 -14.49
N GLY A 69 17.82 -24.69 -13.21
CA GLY A 69 18.81 -25.47 -12.47
C GLY A 69 19.82 -24.63 -11.69
N GLU A 70 19.98 -23.35 -12.04
CA GLU A 70 20.87 -22.42 -11.33
C GLU A 70 20.22 -21.85 -10.06
N ILE A 71 21.03 -21.23 -9.22
CA ILE A 71 20.59 -20.60 -7.97
C ILE A 71 20.19 -19.16 -8.30
N SER A 72 18.93 -18.80 -8.09
CA SER A 72 18.45 -17.44 -8.36
C SER A 72 19.11 -16.41 -7.44
N ARG A 73 19.06 -15.12 -7.80
CA ARG A 73 19.49 -14.02 -6.89
C ARG A 73 18.77 -13.98 -5.54
N TRP A 74 17.66 -14.71 -5.39
CA TRP A 74 16.90 -14.86 -4.14
C TRP A 74 17.12 -16.21 -3.48
N CYS A 75 18.26 -16.84 -3.76
CA CYS A 75 18.71 -18.13 -3.28
C CYS A 75 17.92 -19.34 -3.79
N GLU A 76 16.63 -19.22 -4.11
CA GLU A 76 15.83 -20.37 -4.56
C GLU A 76 16.32 -20.93 -5.90
N ARG A 77 16.45 -22.26 -6.02
CA ARG A 77 16.84 -22.89 -7.30
C ARG A 77 15.75 -22.71 -8.35
N VAL A 78 16.15 -22.29 -9.55
CA VAL A 78 15.24 -22.08 -10.67
C VAL A 78 14.71 -23.42 -11.20
N ALA A 79 13.40 -23.62 -11.11
CA ALA A 79 12.72 -24.83 -11.53
C ALA A 79 12.23 -24.77 -13.00
N GLY A 80 12.13 -25.95 -13.61
CA GLY A 80 11.66 -26.11 -15.01
C GLY A 80 10.14 -26.04 -15.19
N GLY A 81 9.37 -26.08 -14.10
CA GLY A 81 7.90 -26.12 -14.12
C GLY A 81 7.22 -24.76 -14.32
N ILE A 82 5.92 -24.71 -13.98
CA ILE A 82 5.07 -23.49 -14.05
C ILE A 82 5.62 -22.36 -13.17
N LEU A 83 6.27 -22.68 -12.05
CA LEU A 83 6.85 -21.70 -11.14
C LEU A 83 8.38 -21.82 -11.24
N ARG A 84 9.07 -20.75 -11.66
CA ARG A 84 10.54 -20.70 -11.65
C ARG A 84 11.08 -20.74 -10.23
N GLU A 85 10.50 -20.00 -9.31
CA GLU A 85 10.82 -20.06 -7.88
C GLU A 85 9.55 -20.40 -7.09
N PRO A 86 9.21 -21.70 -6.91
CA PRO A 86 7.96 -22.12 -6.26
C PRO A 86 7.67 -21.44 -4.91
N SER A 87 8.62 -21.44 -3.98
CA SER A 87 8.43 -20.90 -2.63
C SER A 87 8.33 -19.38 -2.64
N ASN A 88 9.20 -18.68 -3.38
CA ASN A 88 9.17 -17.23 -3.52
C ASN A 88 7.89 -16.78 -4.24
N THR A 89 7.43 -17.53 -5.23
CA THR A 89 6.13 -17.29 -5.90
C THR A 89 4.97 -17.49 -4.93
N LEU A 90 4.92 -18.59 -4.18
CA LEU A 90 3.80 -18.88 -3.28
C LEU A 90 3.81 -18.02 -2.01
N GLY A 91 4.96 -17.51 -1.58
CA GLY A 91 5.06 -16.56 -0.45
C GLY A 91 4.22 -15.29 -0.67
N ASN A 92 3.99 -14.91 -1.93
CA ASN A 92 3.16 -13.77 -2.32
C ASN A 92 1.66 -13.96 -2.06
N LEU A 93 1.20 -15.18 -1.76
CA LEU A 93 -0.15 -15.41 -1.26
C LEU A 93 -0.43 -14.63 0.04
N GLY A 94 0.61 -14.31 0.82
CA GLY A 94 0.49 -13.45 2.00
C GLY A 94 -0.15 -12.10 1.69
N PHE A 95 0.27 -11.43 0.61
CA PHE A 95 -0.29 -10.16 0.17
C PHE A 95 -1.76 -10.29 -0.25
N ILE A 96 -2.11 -11.36 -0.97
CA ILE A 96 -3.49 -11.64 -1.39
C ILE A 96 -4.39 -11.84 -0.17
N VAL A 97 -3.99 -12.70 0.78
CA VAL A 97 -4.76 -12.97 1.99
C VAL A 97 -4.96 -11.70 2.82
N VAL A 98 -3.89 -10.93 3.02
CA VAL A 98 -3.94 -9.67 3.78
C VAL A 98 -4.83 -8.63 3.07
N GLY A 99 -4.68 -8.45 1.76
CA GLY A 99 -5.48 -7.51 0.98
C GLY A 99 -6.96 -7.88 0.94
N LEU A 100 -7.30 -9.16 0.73
CA LEU A 100 -8.69 -9.64 0.82
C LEU A 100 -9.28 -9.45 2.22
N SER A 101 -8.46 -9.63 3.27
CA SER A 101 -8.87 -9.35 4.65
C SER A 101 -9.19 -7.86 4.84
N MET A 102 -8.45 -6.94 4.21
CA MET A 102 -8.76 -5.51 4.22
C MET A 102 -10.10 -5.25 3.54
N PHE A 103 -10.34 -5.80 2.35
CA PHE A 103 -11.64 -5.70 1.67
C PHE A 103 -12.80 -6.21 2.54
N ALA A 104 -12.64 -7.33 3.22
CA ALA A 104 -13.63 -7.87 4.14
C ALA A 104 -13.92 -6.91 5.32
N VAL A 105 -12.88 -6.30 5.89
CA VAL A 105 -13.02 -5.28 6.94
C VAL A 105 -13.77 -4.04 6.44
N LEU A 106 -13.42 -3.51 5.26
CA LEU A 106 -14.06 -2.33 4.67
C LEU A 106 -15.53 -2.59 4.28
N ALA A 107 -15.80 -3.78 3.73
CA ALA A 107 -17.15 -4.23 3.45
C ALA A 107 -17.99 -4.32 4.74
N ARG A 108 -17.44 -4.93 5.79
CA ARG A 108 -18.11 -5.03 7.10
C ARG A 108 -18.39 -3.66 7.71
N ASP A 109 -17.44 -2.73 7.67
CA ASP A 109 -17.65 -1.36 8.15
C ASP A 109 -18.83 -0.68 7.43
N THR A 110 -18.93 -0.90 6.11
CA THR A 110 -19.98 -0.36 5.25
C THR A 110 -21.33 -0.99 5.53
N ALA A 111 -21.36 -2.32 5.69
CA ALA A 111 -22.57 -3.08 6.05
C ALA A 111 -23.14 -2.65 7.40
N LEU A 112 -22.25 -2.33 8.36
CA LEU A 112 -22.63 -1.85 9.69
C LEU A 112 -22.95 -0.34 9.74
N GLY A 113 -22.86 0.38 8.62
CA GLY A 113 -23.12 1.83 8.58
C GLY A 113 -22.18 2.64 9.48
N ARG A 114 -20.92 2.22 9.65
CA ARG A 114 -19.95 2.96 10.48
C ARG A 114 -19.69 4.36 9.92
N ASP A 115 -19.45 5.30 10.82
CA ASP A 115 -19.09 6.67 10.45
C ASP A 115 -17.82 6.70 9.57
N GLN A 116 -17.94 7.37 8.43
CA GLN A 116 -16.92 7.44 7.37
C GLN A 116 -16.06 8.71 7.48
N ASN A 117 -15.97 9.32 8.66
CA ASN A 117 -15.11 10.49 8.89
C ASN A 117 -13.60 10.18 8.73
N ASN A 118 -13.17 8.93 8.91
CA ASN A 118 -11.81 8.47 8.62
C ASN A 118 -11.79 7.76 7.26
N ARG A 119 -10.88 8.17 6.36
CA ARG A 119 -10.77 7.68 4.97
C ARG A 119 -10.43 6.20 4.79
N PHE A 120 -10.13 5.50 5.88
CA PHE A 120 -9.84 4.07 5.96
C PHE A 120 -10.96 3.26 6.66
N ILE A 121 -12.13 3.86 6.91
CA ILE A 121 -13.33 3.19 7.44
C ILE A 121 -14.41 3.08 6.36
N GLY A 122 -14.89 1.87 6.08
CA GLY A 122 -15.86 1.63 5.01
C GLY A 122 -15.25 1.67 3.61
N ASN A 123 -16.08 1.46 2.58
CA ASN A 123 -15.69 1.36 1.17
C ASN A 123 -15.33 2.72 0.56
N GLN A 124 -14.43 3.46 1.21
CA GLN A 124 -13.93 4.73 0.74
C GLN A 124 -12.82 4.54 -0.28
N ARG A 125 -12.73 5.46 -1.25
CA ARG A 125 -11.86 5.33 -2.42
C ARG A 125 -10.39 5.11 -2.05
N THR A 126 -9.88 5.83 -1.04
CA THR A 126 -8.48 5.71 -0.60
C THR A 126 -8.22 4.37 0.10
N ALA A 127 -9.15 3.90 0.94
CA ALA A 127 -9.04 2.59 1.58
C ALA A 127 -9.06 1.45 0.56
N LEU A 128 -9.95 1.56 -0.45
CA LEU A 128 -10.04 0.60 -1.54
C LEU A 128 -8.79 0.63 -2.42
N LEU A 129 -8.23 1.81 -2.72
CA LEU A 129 -6.95 1.91 -3.43
C LEU A 129 -5.83 1.19 -2.66
N TYR A 130 -5.73 1.42 -1.35
CA TYR A 130 -4.74 0.75 -0.50
C TYR A 130 -4.92 -0.77 -0.50
N ALA A 131 -6.14 -1.26 -0.27
CA ALA A 131 -6.43 -2.69 -0.28
C ALA A 131 -6.15 -3.32 -1.66
N SER A 132 -6.52 -2.64 -2.76
CA SER A 132 -6.21 -3.07 -4.12
C SER A 132 -4.71 -3.13 -4.39
N ALA A 133 -3.93 -2.12 -3.97
CA ALA A 133 -2.48 -2.11 -4.15
C ALA A 133 -1.81 -3.24 -3.35
N VAL A 134 -2.29 -3.52 -2.13
CA VAL A 134 -1.81 -4.66 -1.34
C VAL A 134 -2.16 -5.99 -2.00
N VAL A 135 -3.38 -6.16 -2.53
CA VAL A 135 -3.70 -7.35 -3.32
C VAL A 135 -2.77 -7.46 -4.53
N PHE A 136 -2.53 -6.36 -5.25
CA PHE A 136 -1.73 -6.32 -6.48
C PHE A 136 -0.25 -6.70 -6.28
N LEU A 137 0.35 -6.40 -5.11
CA LEU A 137 1.69 -6.89 -4.75
C LEU A 137 1.82 -8.40 -4.95
N GLY A 138 0.77 -9.17 -4.60
CA GLY A 138 0.76 -10.62 -4.75
C GLY A 138 0.95 -11.05 -6.21
N PRO A 139 -0.04 -10.84 -7.10
CA PRO A 139 0.08 -11.15 -8.52
C PRO A 139 1.29 -10.51 -9.21
N GLY A 140 1.64 -9.27 -8.87
CA GLY A 140 2.79 -8.57 -9.46
C GLY A 140 4.10 -9.33 -9.23
N SER A 141 4.40 -9.62 -7.97
CA SER A 141 5.60 -10.37 -7.59
C SER A 141 5.53 -11.85 -8.00
N MET A 142 4.35 -12.47 -7.97
CA MET A 142 4.16 -13.84 -8.47
C MET A 142 4.55 -13.99 -9.94
N VAL A 143 4.26 -13.00 -10.80
CA VAL A 143 4.66 -13.07 -12.22
C VAL A 143 6.18 -12.99 -12.34
N MET A 144 6.87 -12.19 -11.53
CA MET A 144 8.33 -12.16 -11.54
C MET A 144 8.92 -13.51 -11.15
N HIS A 145 8.68 -13.98 -9.92
CA HIS A 145 9.21 -15.25 -9.42
C HIS A 145 8.70 -16.47 -10.18
N GLY A 146 7.49 -16.38 -10.73
CA GLY A 146 6.89 -17.46 -11.49
C GLY A 146 7.50 -17.62 -12.87
N SER A 147 7.95 -16.53 -13.50
CA SER A 147 8.31 -16.51 -14.93
C SER A 147 9.78 -16.18 -15.24
N HIS A 148 10.45 -15.38 -14.40
CA HIS A 148 11.77 -14.78 -14.67
C HIS A 148 11.82 -13.97 -15.97
N THR A 149 10.71 -13.35 -16.36
CA THR A 149 10.62 -12.52 -17.57
C THR A 149 10.78 -11.04 -17.27
N PHE A 150 11.12 -10.25 -18.30
CA PHE A 150 11.17 -8.78 -18.20
C PHE A 150 9.81 -8.21 -17.79
N PHE A 151 8.72 -8.72 -18.37
CA PHE A 151 7.37 -8.31 -18.00
C PHE A 151 7.07 -8.61 -16.53
N GLY A 152 7.52 -9.76 -16.01
CA GLY A 152 7.40 -10.09 -14.61
C GLY A 152 8.14 -9.11 -13.71
N ALA A 153 9.41 -8.81 -14.00
CA ALA A 153 10.20 -7.82 -13.26
C ALA A 153 9.55 -6.43 -13.28
N TRP A 154 9.05 -6.00 -14.44
CA TRP A 154 8.30 -4.75 -14.59
C TRP A 154 7.03 -4.74 -13.73
N LEU A 155 6.23 -5.82 -13.74
CA LEU A 155 4.97 -5.89 -13.00
C LEU A 155 5.18 -5.93 -11.48
N ASP A 156 6.20 -6.65 -11.02
CA ASP A 156 6.61 -6.69 -9.62
C ASP A 156 6.96 -5.30 -9.10
N ASN A 157 7.88 -4.60 -9.77
CA ASN A 157 8.25 -3.24 -9.41
C ASN A 157 7.09 -2.26 -9.51
N LEU A 158 6.26 -2.35 -10.55
CA LEU A 158 5.08 -1.51 -10.70
C LEU A 158 4.10 -1.70 -9.53
N SER A 159 3.93 -2.93 -9.05
CA SER A 159 3.07 -3.23 -7.90
C SER A 159 3.62 -2.66 -6.59
N MET A 160 4.95 -2.71 -6.39
CA MET A 160 5.64 -2.09 -5.26
C MET A 160 5.46 -0.57 -5.26
N ILE A 161 5.66 0.08 -6.41
CA ILE A 161 5.43 1.51 -6.58
C ILE A 161 3.95 1.87 -6.35
N ALA A 162 3.02 1.10 -6.91
CA ALA A 162 1.58 1.30 -6.73
C ALA A 162 1.18 1.32 -5.24
N TYR A 163 1.83 0.51 -4.41
CA TYR A 163 1.62 0.51 -2.96
C TYR A 163 2.32 1.68 -2.26
N ILE A 164 3.65 1.82 -2.42
CA ILE A 164 4.45 2.72 -1.58
C ILE A 164 4.18 4.20 -1.85
N LEU A 165 3.61 4.55 -3.01
CA LEU A 165 3.15 5.91 -3.29
C LEU A 165 2.01 6.36 -2.36
N ILE A 166 1.17 5.43 -1.88
CA ILE A 166 -0.08 5.76 -1.17
C ILE A 166 0.19 6.46 0.16
N PRO A 167 1.02 5.94 1.09
CA PRO A 167 1.12 6.52 2.43
C PRO A 167 1.66 7.95 2.42
N TRP A 168 2.68 8.24 1.61
CA TRP A 168 3.27 9.58 1.58
C TRP A 168 2.39 10.58 0.81
N LEU A 169 1.80 10.19 -0.33
CA LEU A 169 0.83 11.04 -1.02
C LEU A 169 -0.43 11.30 -0.17
N PHE A 170 -0.84 10.33 0.64
CA PHE A 170 -1.98 10.49 1.55
C PHE A 170 -1.67 11.55 2.61
N ASN A 171 -0.47 11.50 3.20
CA ASN A 171 -0.01 12.52 4.13
C ASN A 171 0.10 13.90 3.48
N LEU A 172 0.66 14.01 2.27
CA LEU A 172 0.68 15.27 1.52
C LEU A 172 -0.72 15.77 1.19
N GLY A 173 -1.65 14.87 0.88
CA GLY A 173 -3.04 15.23 0.64
C GLY A 173 -3.69 15.88 1.85
N ILE A 174 -3.43 15.37 3.05
CA ILE A 174 -3.93 15.97 4.30
C ILE A 174 -3.25 17.32 4.57
N LEU A 175 -1.92 17.35 4.56
CA LEU A 175 -1.11 18.53 4.90
C LEU A 175 -1.22 19.66 3.86
N GLY A 176 -1.52 19.32 2.61
CA GLY A 176 -1.72 20.26 1.50
C GLY A 176 -3.18 20.58 1.20
N ARG A 177 -4.15 20.04 1.95
CA ARG A 177 -5.60 20.21 1.72
C ARG A 177 -6.05 19.78 0.32
N TRP A 178 -5.49 18.68 -0.19
CA TRP A 178 -5.83 18.22 -1.54
C TRP A 178 -7.23 17.64 -1.59
N ARG A 179 -7.98 18.01 -2.64
CA ARG A 179 -9.19 17.30 -3.04
C ARG A 179 -8.84 15.92 -3.57
N ASP A 180 -9.78 14.98 -3.49
CA ASP A 180 -9.62 13.62 -4.04
C ASP A 180 -9.13 13.60 -5.48
N ARG A 181 -9.67 14.48 -6.34
CA ARG A 181 -9.25 14.59 -7.75
C ARG A 181 -7.75 14.83 -7.89
N ARG A 182 -7.17 15.71 -7.04
CA ARG A 182 -5.73 16.00 -7.06
C ARG A 182 -4.92 14.82 -6.54
N PHE A 183 -5.36 14.18 -5.44
CA PHE A 183 -4.69 12.99 -4.92
C PHE A 183 -4.63 11.87 -5.95
N PHE A 184 -5.77 11.47 -6.54
CA PHE A 184 -5.81 10.40 -7.53
C PHE A 184 -5.13 10.78 -8.85
N GLY A 185 -5.22 12.04 -9.27
CA GLY A 185 -4.51 12.55 -10.45
C GLY A 185 -2.99 12.44 -10.28
N VAL A 186 -2.44 12.95 -9.17
CA VAL A 186 -1.00 12.88 -8.89
C VAL A 186 -0.54 11.43 -8.74
N TYR A 187 -1.27 10.60 -7.99
CA TYR A 187 -0.97 9.17 -7.84
C TYR A 187 -0.92 8.47 -9.20
N GLY A 188 -1.96 8.63 -10.02
CA GLY A 188 -2.04 8.00 -11.34
C GLY A 188 -0.96 8.49 -12.30
N SER A 189 -0.64 9.79 -12.28
CA SER A 189 0.42 10.36 -13.12
C SER A 189 1.80 9.83 -12.75
N ILE A 190 2.15 9.76 -11.46
CA ILE A 190 3.45 9.21 -11.03
C ILE A 190 3.53 7.72 -11.39
N LEU A 191 2.48 6.96 -11.11
CA LEU A 191 2.46 5.52 -11.42
C LEU A 191 2.56 5.25 -12.93
N ALA A 192 1.85 6.02 -13.76
CA ALA A 192 1.92 5.90 -15.21
C ALA A 192 3.30 6.32 -15.75
N ALA A 193 3.88 7.40 -15.23
CA ALA A 193 5.22 7.83 -15.60
C ALA A 193 6.26 6.77 -15.24
N TYR A 194 6.16 6.16 -14.06
CA TYR A 194 7.03 5.05 -13.66
C TYR A 194 6.82 3.81 -14.55
N ALA A 195 5.57 3.43 -14.83
CA ALA A 195 5.26 2.28 -15.67
C ALA A 195 5.87 2.41 -17.07
N VAL A 196 5.69 3.57 -17.72
CA VAL A 196 6.25 3.86 -19.04
C VAL A 196 7.77 3.98 -18.97
N GLY A 197 8.29 4.73 -18.00
CA GLY A 197 9.73 4.96 -17.85
C GLY A 197 10.49 3.67 -17.56
N TYR A 198 9.97 2.77 -16.72
CA TYR A 198 10.57 1.46 -16.51
C TYR A 198 10.63 0.71 -17.83
N TRP A 199 9.48 0.62 -18.52
CA TRP A 199 9.38 -0.17 -19.74
C TRP A 199 10.39 0.27 -20.81
N THR A 200 10.67 1.57 -20.90
CA THR A 200 11.53 2.14 -21.95
C THR A 200 12.98 2.35 -21.52
N LEU A 201 13.25 2.63 -20.25
CA LEU A 201 14.55 3.08 -19.75
C LEU A 201 15.14 2.18 -18.64
N GLY A 202 14.41 1.17 -18.17
CA GLY A 202 14.82 0.31 -17.06
C GLY A 202 14.33 0.80 -15.69
N SER A 203 14.54 -0.02 -14.65
CA SER A 203 13.99 0.19 -13.30
C SER A 203 14.44 1.49 -12.63
N ASP A 204 15.59 2.03 -13.03
CA ASP A 204 16.19 3.28 -12.57
C ASP A 204 15.80 4.49 -13.44
N LEU A 205 14.90 4.27 -14.42
CA LEU A 205 14.37 5.26 -15.35
C LEU A 205 15.45 5.93 -16.22
N GLY A 206 16.61 5.28 -16.41
CA GLY A 206 17.74 5.81 -17.17
C GLY A 206 18.46 7.00 -16.53
N ILE A 207 18.08 7.36 -15.30
CA ILE A 207 18.65 8.49 -14.55
C ILE A 207 19.10 8.08 -13.13
N GLY A 208 19.19 6.78 -12.84
CA GLY A 208 19.57 6.30 -11.51
C GLY A 208 18.52 6.57 -10.42
N LEU A 209 17.25 6.80 -10.76
CA LEU A 209 16.21 7.12 -9.78
C LEU A 209 15.64 5.86 -9.13
N ASP A 210 16.03 5.59 -7.88
CA ASP A 210 15.35 4.61 -7.04
C ASP A 210 14.08 5.20 -6.42
N LEU A 211 12.97 5.13 -7.16
CA LEU A 211 11.68 5.65 -6.70
C LEU A 211 11.13 4.89 -5.49
N PHE A 212 11.45 3.60 -5.35
CA PHE A 212 10.96 2.80 -4.23
C PHE A 212 11.65 3.22 -2.93
N GLY A 213 12.98 3.25 -2.92
CA GLY A 213 13.78 3.72 -1.77
C GLY A 213 13.47 5.17 -1.41
N LEU A 214 13.38 6.06 -2.40
CA LEU A 214 12.94 7.44 -2.19
C LEU A 214 11.55 7.50 -1.52
N SER A 215 10.59 6.67 -1.97
CA SER A 215 9.23 6.68 -1.41
C SER A 215 9.16 6.22 0.04
N ILE A 216 10.06 5.32 0.49
CA ILE A 216 10.19 4.97 1.91
C ILE A 216 10.59 6.21 2.73
N ALA A 217 11.62 6.94 2.28
CA ALA A 217 12.06 8.16 2.94
C ALA A 217 10.96 9.23 2.92
N LEU A 218 10.31 9.48 1.77
CA LEU A 218 9.22 10.44 1.64
C LEU A 218 8.06 10.12 2.58
N TRP A 219 7.76 8.84 2.80
CA TRP A 219 6.75 8.46 3.76
C TRP A 219 7.12 8.81 5.18
N VAL A 220 8.31 8.42 5.66
CA VAL A 220 8.75 8.75 7.02
C VAL A 220 8.82 10.27 7.21
N ILE A 221 9.36 11.02 6.25
CA ILE A 221 9.40 12.49 6.27
C ILE A 221 7.98 13.07 6.38
N SER A 222 7.06 12.63 5.52
CA SER A 222 5.68 13.11 5.53
C SER A 222 4.91 12.73 6.80
N GLU A 223 5.23 11.60 7.43
CA GLU A 223 4.63 11.16 8.69
C GLU A 223 5.16 11.95 9.89
N VAL A 224 6.46 12.26 9.91
CA VAL A 224 7.05 13.18 10.90
C VAL A 224 6.40 14.57 10.77
N LEU A 225 6.25 15.06 9.54
CA LEU A 225 5.51 16.30 9.29
C LEU A 225 4.06 16.21 9.77
N TYR A 226 3.37 15.11 9.51
CA TYR A 226 2.02 14.89 10.03
C TYR A 226 1.98 14.91 11.56
N ARG A 227 2.98 14.34 12.26
CA ARG A 227 2.95 14.30 13.72
C ARG A 227 3.33 15.62 14.39
N PHE A 228 4.33 16.31 13.85
CA PHE A 228 5.06 17.40 14.50
C PHE A 228 5.06 18.69 13.67
N TRP A 229 4.04 18.89 12.82
CA TRP A 229 3.97 20.03 11.92
C TRP A 229 4.25 21.37 12.63
N SER A 230 5.18 22.14 12.07
CA SER A 230 5.43 23.56 12.35
C SER A 230 6.08 24.19 11.12
N PRO A 231 6.06 25.54 10.96
CA PRO A 231 6.73 26.19 9.84
C PRO A 231 8.22 25.84 9.73
N THR A 232 8.91 25.71 10.86
CA THR A 232 10.32 25.28 10.91
C THR A 232 10.46 23.80 10.57
N MET A 233 9.64 22.93 11.18
CA MET A 233 9.69 21.49 10.93
C MET A 233 9.40 21.15 9.47
N ARG A 234 8.56 21.97 8.80
CA ARG A 234 8.28 21.86 7.36
C ARG A 234 9.57 21.77 6.55
N TRP A 235 10.50 22.70 6.74
CA TRP A 235 11.77 22.73 6.01
C TRP A 235 12.84 21.83 6.60
N ALA A 236 12.86 21.63 7.92
CA ALA A 236 13.81 20.72 8.57
C ALA A 236 13.54 19.24 8.26
N SER A 237 12.30 18.88 7.88
CA SER A 237 11.89 17.49 7.70
C SER A 237 12.65 16.71 6.64
N GLY A 238 13.19 17.37 5.60
CA GLY A 238 14.03 16.69 4.60
C GLY A 238 15.25 16.02 5.22
N LEU A 239 15.76 16.53 6.36
CA LEU A 239 16.87 15.93 7.10
C LEU A 239 16.54 14.53 7.65
N VAL A 240 15.26 14.24 7.91
CA VAL A 240 14.81 12.91 8.34
C VAL A 240 15.10 11.86 7.28
N GLY A 241 15.09 12.24 5.99
CA GLY A 241 15.44 11.34 4.89
C GLY A 241 16.85 10.75 5.02
N PHE A 242 17.81 11.52 5.54
CA PHE A 242 19.17 11.01 5.78
C PHE A 242 19.23 10.01 6.93
N VAL A 243 18.40 10.18 7.96
CA VAL A 243 18.27 9.18 9.04
C VAL A 243 17.74 7.87 8.47
N VAL A 244 16.75 7.94 7.58
CA VAL A 244 16.23 6.76 6.87
C VAL A 244 17.31 6.15 6.00
N ALA A 245 18.02 6.95 5.19
CA ALA A 245 19.09 6.48 4.31
C ALA A 245 20.19 5.71 5.08
N ILE A 246 20.58 6.20 6.27
CA ILE A 246 21.56 5.54 7.13
C ILE A 246 21.09 4.15 7.58
N VAL A 247 19.79 3.96 7.86
CA VAL A 247 19.23 2.63 8.21
C VAL A 247 19.43 1.62 7.08
N PHE A 248 19.46 2.08 5.83
CA PHE A 248 19.73 1.27 4.64
C PHE A 248 21.22 1.26 4.23
N GLY A 249 22.12 1.76 5.08
CA GLY A 249 23.57 1.78 4.80
C GLY A 249 24.04 2.93 3.91
N ILE A 250 23.16 3.86 3.52
CA ILE A 250 23.48 5.01 2.67
C ILE A 250 23.83 6.21 3.57
N THR A 251 25.12 6.37 3.89
CA THR A 251 25.60 7.47 4.74
C THR A 251 25.81 8.77 3.95
N PRO A 252 25.83 9.95 4.60
CA PRO A 252 26.14 11.22 3.93
C PRO A 252 27.47 11.19 3.15
N THR A 253 28.49 10.50 3.66
CA THR A 253 29.78 10.33 2.97
C THR A 253 29.63 9.54 1.68
N VAL A 254 28.86 8.45 1.69
CA VAL A 254 28.55 7.65 0.49
C VAL A 254 27.82 8.52 -0.53
N ILE A 255 26.81 9.28 -0.09
CA ILE A 255 26.03 10.17 -0.97
C ILE A 255 26.92 11.22 -1.65
N VAL A 256 27.85 11.82 -0.92
CA VAL A 256 28.77 12.83 -1.50
C VAL A 256 29.74 12.21 -2.48
N ASN A 257 30.32 11.05 -2.14
CA ASN A 257 31.29 10.37 -3.00
C ASN A 257 30.64 9.77 -4.27
N GLU A 258 29.38 9.35 -4.17
CA GLU A 258 28.63 8.68 -5.24
C GLU A 258 27.38 9.48 -5.63
N PHE A 259 27.50 10.81 -5.69
CA PHE A 259 26.35 11.70 -5.89
C PHE A 259 25.55 11.39 -7.15
N SER A 260 26.18 10.91 -8.23
CA SER A 260 25.47 10.50 -9.45
C SER A 260 24.47 9.37 -9.22
N GLN A 261 24.69 8.49 -8.24
CA GLN A 261 23.77 7.40 -7.88
C GLN A 261 22.68 7.86 -6.89
N TYR A 262 23.00 8.84 -6.04
CA TYR A 262 22.14 9.27 -4.93
C TYR A 262 21.60 10.70 -5.06
N TRP A 263 21.67 11.31 -6.25
CA TRP A 263 21.25 12.70 -6.47
C TRP A 263 19.81 12.96 -6.00
N TRP A 264 18.95 11.94 -6.07
CA TRP A 264 17.53 11.99 -5.69
C TRP A 264 17.29 12.31 -4.21
N VAL A 265 18.31 12.31 -3.35
CA VAL A 265 18.20 12.80 -1.95
C VAL A 265 17.75 14.26 -1.87
N VAL A 266 17.96 15.06 -2.92
CA VAL A 266 17.39 16.42 -3.01
C VAL A 266 15.86 16.42 -2.97
N LEU A 267 15.23 15.33 -3.39
CA LEU A 267 13.78 15.15 -3.38
C LEU A 267 13.23 14.89 -1.96
N PHE A 268 14.07 14.72 -0.94
CA PHE A 268 13.62 14.66 0.46
C PHE A 268 12.85 15.91 0.90
N TRP A 269 12.99 17.04 0.22
CA TRP A 269 12.23 18.27 0.49
C TRP A 269 10.91 18.38 -0.27
N VAL A 270 10.53 17.39 -1.09
CA VAL A 270 9.22 17.37 -1.76
C VAL A 270 8.06 17.52 -0.76
N PRO A 271 8.02 16.80 0.38
CA PRO A 271 6.95 16.99 1.36
C PRO A 271 6.88 18.41 1.91
N SER A 272 8.02 19.06 2.11
CA SER A 272 8.10 20.47 2.54
C SER A 272 7.39 21.39 1.56
N MET A 273 7.47 21.16 0.25
CA MET A 273 6.80 22.01 -0.74
C MET A 273 5.27 21.94 -0.62
N PHE A 274 4.72 20.77 -0.32
CA PHE A 274 3.28 20.53 -0.35
C PHE A 274 2.58 20.59 1.02
N ALA A 275 3.31 20.39 2.13
CA ALA A 275 2.77 20.36 3.49
C ALA A 275 2.54 21.77 4.08
N THR A 276 1.68 22.55 3.44
CA THR A 276 1.43 23.97 3.77
C THR A 276 0.58 24.20 5.02
N HIS A 277 -0.11 23.18 5.53
CA HIS A 277 -1.03 23.31 6.66
C HIS A 277 -0.79 22.22 7.72
N PRO A 278 -1.08 22.52 9.01
CA PRO A 278 -1.11 21.49 10.04
C PRO A 278 -2.27 20.51 9.80
N PRO A 279 -2.13 19.24 10.21
CA PRO A 279 -3.21 18.28 10.10
C PRO A 279 -4.36 18.63 11.08
N VAL A 280 -5.59 18.32 10.65
CA VAL A 280 -6.82 18.45 11.47
C VAL A 280 -7.20 17.15 12.17
N THR A 281 -6.34 16.14 12.03
CA THR A 281 -6.53 14.78 12.50
C THR A 281 -5.29 14.31 13.25
N ARG A 282 -5.47 13.29 14.10
CA ARG A 282 -4.39 12.60 14.83
C ARG A 282 -4.54 11.10 14.66
N ARG A 283 -3.42 10.38 14.75
CA ARG A 283 -3.35 8.91 14.68
C ARG A 283 -2.79 8.35 15.98
N ARG A 284 -3.16 7.12 16.32
CA ARG A 284 -2.57 6.36 17.43
C ARG A 284 -1.49 5.44 16.86
N TYR A 285 -0.24 5.70 17.23
CA TYR A 285 0.92 4.98 16.67
C TYR A 285 1.02 3.56 17.22
N THR A 286 0.85 3.38 18.53
CA THR A 286 0.94 2.06 19.16
C THR A 286 -0.39 1.29 19.05
N PRO A 287 -0.37 -0.01 18.71
CA PRO A 287 0.81 -0.81 18.35
C PRO A 287 1.18 -0.74 16.86
N TRP A 288 0.23 -0.33 16.02
CA TRP A 288 0.21 -0.67 14.59
C TRP A 288 1.30 -0.01 13.73
N TYR A 289 1.68 1.23 14.03
CA TYR A 289 2.77 1.91 13.32
C TYR A 289 4.09 1.18 13.57
N TRP A 290 4.40 0.92 14.84
CA TRP A 290 5.65 0.26 15.24
C TRP A 290 5.68 -1.20 14.84
N ALA A 291 4.55 -1.91 14.90
CA ALA A 291 4.45 -3.27 14.38
C ALA A 291 4.75 -3.30 12.86
N GLY A 292 4.22 -2.34 12.09
CA GLY A 292 4.50 -2.26 10.65
C GLY A 292 5.98 -2.06 10.34
N PHE A 293 6.65 -1.12 10.99
CA PHE A 293 8.09 -0.93 10.84
C PHE A 293 8.89 -2.12 11.37
N GLY A 294 8.47 -2.74 12.48
CA GLY A 294 9.11 -3.93 13.02
C GLY A 294 9.09 -5.09 12.02
N PHE A 295 7.92 -5.40 11.45
CA PHE A 295 7.81 -6.41 10.40
C PHE A 295 8.70 -6.07 9.19
N PHE A 296 8.64 -4.83 8.71
CA PHE A 296 9.42 -4.41 7.54
C PHE A 296 10.94 -4.48 7.77
N LEU A 297 11.43 -4.06 8.95
CA LEU A 297 12.87 -4.11 9.27
C LEU A 297 13.37 -5.54 9.50
N VAL A 298 12.58 -6.40 10.15
CA VAL A 298 12.91 -7.83 10.26
C VAL A 298 12.94 -8.48 8.89
N ALA A 299 11.96 -8.15 8.05
CA ALA A 299 11.96 -8.60 6.68
C ALA A 299 13.25 -8.13 5.99
N TYR A 300 13.65 -6.85 6.13
CA TYR A 300 14.79 -6.30 5.41
C TYR A 300 16.08 -7.02 5.81
N ALA A 301 16.23 -7.32 7.10
CA ALA A 301 17.35 -8.11 7.61
C ALA A 301 17.36 -9.56 7.08
N ILE A 302 16.19 -10.16 6.82
CA ILE A 302 16.11 -11.48 6.17
C ILE A 302 16.51 -11.35 4.70
N TRP A 303 16.00 -10.35 4.01
CA TRP A 303 16.26 -10.09 2.59
C TRP A 303 17.76 -9.90 2.30
N THR A 304 18.50 -9.18 3.14
CA THR A 304 19.96 -8.99 2.98
C THR A 304 20.77 -10.28 3.16
N THR A 305 20.18 -11.32 3.76
CA THR A 305 20.82 -12.64 3.93
C THR A 305 20.22 -13.74 3.07
N GLY A 306 19.17 -13.43 2.29
CA GLY A 306 18.46 -14.34 1.39
C GLY A 306 19.02 -14.35 -0.03
N VAL A 307 20.35 -14.31 -0.15
CA VAL A 307 21.10 -14.24 -1.42
C VAL A 307 22.02 -15.46 -1.57
N PRO A 308 22.42 -15.86 -2.79
CA PRO A 308 23.25 -17.05 -3.05
C PRO A 308 24.56 -17.10 -2.27
N GLU A 309 25.19 -15.93 -2.05
CA GLU A 309 26.50 -15.81 -1.41
C GLU A 309 26.44 -15.98 0.11
N SER A 310 25.23 -15.95 0.68
CA SER A 310 25.01 -16.11 2.11
C SER A 310 25.23 -17.55 2.53
N ALA A 311 25.96 -17.77 3.63
CA ALA A 311 26.10 -19.09 4.25
C ALA A 311 24.76 -19.70 4.73
N ARG A 312 23.69 -18.91 4.80
CA ARG A 312 22.34 -19.35 5.14
C ARG A 312 21.51 -19.74 3.91
N CYS A 313 22.03 -19.55 2.70
CA CYS A 313 21.33 -19.94 1.49
C CYS A 313 21.26 -21.47 1.39
N ASN A 314 20.05 -22.00 1.39
CA ASN A 314 19.77 -23.38 1.00
C ASN A 314 18.83 -23.35 -0.23
N PRO A 315 19.37 -23.53 -1.44
CA PRO A 315 18.62 -23.31 -2.67
C PRO A 315 17.49 -24.31 -2.89
N ASP A 316 17.58 -25.49 -2.27
CA ASP A 316 16.63 -26.59 -2.41
C ASP A 316 15.65 -26.67 -1.22
N SER A 317 15.71 -25.72 -0.29
CA SER A 317 14.79 -25.63 0.84
C SER A 317 13.39 -25.19 0.40
N ILE A 318 12.37 -25.81 1.00
CA ILE A 318 10.98 -25.33 0.85
C ILE A 318 10.80 -23.99 1.57
N PHE A 319 11.54 -23.77 2.67
CA PHE A 319 11.55 -22.52 3.39
C PHE A 319 12.62 -21.60 2.83
N GLN A 320 12.20 -20.67 1.97
CA GLN A 320 13.05 -19.64 1.40
C GLN A 320 12.98 -18.35 2.23
N ALA A 321 14.14 -17.75 2.48
CA ALA A 321 14.25 -16.48 3.21
C ALA A 321 13.45 -15.38 2.51
N HIS A 322 13.50 -15.34 1.18
CA HIS A 322 12.80 -14.35 0.37
C HIS A 322 11.26 -14.54 0.41
N ALA A 323 10.78 -15.79 0.44
CA ALA A 323 9.37 -16.06 0.73
C ALA A 323 8.95 -15.55 2.14
N GLY A 324 9.82 -15.69 3.14
CA GLY A 324 9.62 -15.11 4.46
C GLY A 324 9.55 -13.58 4.45
N TRP A 325 10.36 -12.92 3.61
CA TRP A 325 10.29 -11.49 3.33
C TRP A 325 8.90 -11.08 2.81
N HIS A 326 8.33 -11.82 1.85
CA HIS A 326 6.96 -11.55 1.35
C HIS A 326 5.91 -11.60 2.46
N LEU A 327 5.96 -12.61 3.33
CA LEU A 327 4.98 -12.77 4.41
C LEU A 327 5.08 -11.62 5.43
N LEU A 328 6.29 -11.25 5.84
CA LEU A 328 6.50 -10.18 6.81
C LEU A 328 6.12 -8.80 6.23
N THR A 329 6.46 -8.53 4.98
CA THR A 329 6.06 -7.28 4.32
C THR A 329 4.55 -7.21 4.10
N ALA A 330 3.87 -8.32 3.80
CA ALA A 330 2.42 -8.40 3.79
C ALA A 330 1.83 -8.03 5.17
N LEU A 331 2.36 -8.59 6.26
CA LEU A 331 1.96 -8.23 7.63
C LEU A 331 2.24 -6.76 7.96
N ALA A 332 3.33 -6.18 7.43
CA ALA A 332 3.60 -4.76 7.55
C ALA A 332 2.48 -3.93 6.91
N THR A 333 2.05 -4.26 5.69
CA THR A 333 0.92 -3.56 5.03
C THR A 333 -0.38 -3.67 5.83
N TRP A 334 -0.65 -4.82 6.46
CA TRP A 334 -1.77 -4.97 7.37
C TRP A 334 -1.67 -4.03 8.57
N ALA A 335 -0.51 -3.99 9.23
CA ALA A 335 -0.28 -3.13 10.37
C ALA A 335 -0.46 -1.65 9.99
N PHE A 336 0.05 -1.22 8.85
CA PHE A 336 -0.12 0.16 8.39
C PHE A 336 -1.58 0.50 8.02
N PHE A 337 -2.33 -0.44 7.43
CA PHE A 337 -3.78 -0.29 7.27
C PHE A 337 -4.49 -0.08 8.62
N LYS A 338 -4.16 -0.88 9.63
CA LYS A 338 -4.69 -0.73 10.99
C LYS A 338 -4.29 0.60 11.62
N PHE A 339 -3.07 1.07 11.39
CA PHE A 339 -2.58 2.38 11.84
C PHE A 339 -3.40 3.53 11.24
N LEU A 340 -3.60 3.55 9.92
CA LEU A 340 -4.37 4.62 9.24
C LEU A 340 -5.84 4.66 9.70
N ARG A 341 -6.41 3.51 10.07
CA ARG A 341 -7.74 3.42 10.68
C ARG A 341 -7.86 4.02 12.08
N THR A 342 -6.75 4.35 12.74
CA THR A 342 -6.78 5.05 14.04
C THR A 342 -6.93 6.57 13.91
N GLU A 343 -6.89 7.09 12.68
CA GLU A 343 -7.06 8.51 12.41
C GLU A 343 -8.43 9.02 12.89
N HIS A 344 -8.41 10.14 13.62
CA HIS A 344 -9.61 10.80 14.13
C HIS A 344 -9.40 12.32 14.15
N ARG A 345 -10.49 13.09 14.03
CA ARG A 345 -10.43 14.57 14.09
C ARG A 345 -10.06 15.06 15.48
N THR A 346 -9.39 16.20 15.55
CA THR A 346 -9.14 16.92 16.81
C THR A 346 -10.25 17.93 17.11
N GLY A 347 -10.47 18.23 18.40
CA GLY A 347 -11.70 18.88 18.91
C GLY A 347 -12.12 20.20 18.26
N ALA A 348 -11.20 21.03 17.75
CA ALA A 348 -11.58 22.26 17.05
C ALA A 348 -12.25 22.01 15.68
N ALA A 349 -11.88 20.93 14.99
CA ALA A 349 -12.45 20.53 13.69
C ALA A 349 -13.59 19.48 13.81
N ALA A 350 -13.90 19.05 15.04
CA ALA A 350 -15.02 18.15 15.31
C ALA A 350 -16.38 18.87 15.27
N ASN A 351 -16.37 20.21 15.42
CA ASN A 351 -17.58 21.04 15.53
C ASN A 351 -17.93 21.82 14.24
N GLU A 352 -17.12 21.75 13.18
CA GLU A 352 -17.44 22.38 11.89
C GLU A 352 -18.24 21.45 10.97
N PRO A 353 -19.38 21.91 10.40
CA PRO A 353 -20.14 21.14 9.42
C PRO A 353 -19.34 20.96 8.12
N LYS A 354 -19.50 19.78 7.49
CA LYS A 354 -18.77 19.40 6.27
C LYS A 354 -19.07 20.37 5.12
N THR A 355 -18.04 21.03 4.57
CA THR A 355 -18.09 21.55 3.20
C THR A 355 -17.81 20.39 2.25
N THR A 356 -18.77 20.14 1.36
CA THR A 356 -18.84 19.02 0.39
C THR A 356 -17.76 19.04 -0.67
#